data_AF-A0A7Y6Z1E2-F1
#
_entry.id   AF-A0A7Y6Z1E2-F1
#
_cell.length_a   1.000
_cell.length_b   1.000
_cell.length_c   1.000
_cell.angle_alpha   90.00
_cell.angle_beta   90.00
_cell.angle_gamma   90.00
#
_symmetry.space_group_name_H-M   'P 1'
#
loop_
_entity.id
_entity.type
_entity.pdbx_description
1 polymer ?
#
loop_
_entity_poly.entity_id
_entity_poly.type
_entity_poly.pdbx_seq_one_letter_code
_entity_poly.pdbx_strand_id
1 'polypeptide(L)'
;MTHRSHSGHYGIVNSESGYQNLQRFLFGDLRVSATLEFRELLLPKAVQEQKDRGHKVRGSYYIDATARVRGAATYTLNERRFDQESAILKTYDELIGAGKAVYLFSGYLSRAAITRGTALTFGLDLAVRVPQFEIDNRFWFDDYVEGFLFSESYTFAVRDGTVRYGSARENGHGVATRSLPIKDLGHGRREVRVPIGTGARVRPGLSAELVLRVDPWR
;
A
#
# COMPACT_ATOMS: atom_id res chain seq x y z
N MET A 1 -26.03 -12.70 -16.43
CA MET A 1 -25.06 -13.71 -16.93
C MET A 1 -24.73 -14.61 -15.75
N THR A 2 -25.29 -15.81 -15.73
CA THR A 2 -25.25 -16.74 -14.58
C THR A 2 -23.85 -17.30 -14.39
N HIS A 3 -23.20 -16.98 -13.28
CA HIS A 3 -21.93 -17.58 -12.88
C HIS A 3 -22.21 -19.02 -12.40
N ARG A 4 -22.03 -20.02 -13.28
CA ARG A 4 -22.12 -21.43 -12.91
C ARG A 4 -20.84 -21.82 -12.17
N SER A 5 -20.89 -21.81 -10.85
CA SER A 5 -19.86 -22.47 -10.02
C SER A 5 -19.95 -23.98 -10.24
N HIS A 6 -18.92 -24.56 -10.85
CA HIS A 6 -18.82 -25.99 -11.11
C HIS A 6 -18.18 -26.67 -9.89
N SER A 7 -18.95 -26.92 -8.82
CA SER A 7 -18.53 -27.81 -7.74
C SER A 7 -19.15 -29.19 -7.95
N GLY A 8 -18.41 -30.11 -8.58
CA GLY A 8 -18.77 -31.52 -8.63
C GLY A 8 -18.44 -32.27 -7.32
N HIS A 9 -18.94 -33.50 -7.21
CA HIS A 9 -18.95 -34.36 -6.01
C HIS A 9 -17.58 -34.69 -5.37
N TYR A 10 -16.46 -34.41 -6.04
CA TYR A 10 -15.09 -34.51 -5.49
C TYR A 10 -14.45 -33.14 -5.24
N GLY A 11 -15.27 -32.14 -4.90
CA GLY A 11 -14.90 -30.73 -4.79
C GLY A 11 -13.86 -30.41 -3.71
N ILE A 12 -12.60 -30.72 -3.97
CA ILE A 12 -11.44 -30.03 -3.42
C ILE A 12 -10.59 -29.62 -4.63
N VAL A 13 -10.94 -28.50 -5.24
CA VAL A 13 -10.06 -27.84 -6.20
C VAL A 13 -9.12 -26.93 -5.41
N ASN A 14 -8.25 -27.52 -4.60
CA ASN A 14 -7.02 -26.84 -4.21
C ASN A 14 -6.15 -26.85 -5.47
N SER A 15 -6.24 -25.78 -6.25
CA SER A 15 -5.41 -25.62 -7.43
C SER A 15 -3.93 -25.67 -7.02
N GLU A 16 -3.07 -26.22 -7.87
CA GLU A 16 -1.60 -26.08 -7.74
C GLU A 16 -1.23 -24.61 -7.47
N SER A 17 -1.96 -23.66 -8.05
CA SER A 17 -1.82 -22.23 -7.75
C SER A 17 -2.13 -21.85 -6.29
N GLY A 18 -3.11 -22.47 -5.64
CA GLY A 18 -3.41 -22.30 -4.22
C GLY A 18 -2.33 -22.88 -3.30
N TYR A 19 -1.83 -24.09 -3.60
CA TYR A 19 -0.72 -24.70 -2.86
C TYR A 19 0.59 -23.91 -3.03
N GLN A 20 0.91 -23.52 -4.27
CA GLN A 20 2.07 -22.69 -4.59
C GLN A 20 1.97 -21.30 -3.95
N ASN A 21 0.78 -20.72 -3.86
CA ASN A 21 0.55 -19.48 -3.12
C ASN A 21 0.78 -19.70 -1.62
N LEU A 22 0.23 -20.77 -1.02
CA LEU A 22 0.47 -21.08 0.41
C LEU A 22 1.96 -21.28 0.72
N GLN A 23 2.70 -21.99 -0.13
CA GLN A 23 4.16 -22.13 0.03
C GLN A 23 4.89 -20.78 -0.06
N ARG A 24 4.47 -19.89 -0.97
CA ARG A 24 5.07 -18.54 -1.12
C ARG A 24 4.69 -17.59 0.02
N PHE A 25 3.50 -17.77 0.62
CA PHE A 25 2.96 -16.88 1.64
C PHE A 25 3.31 -17.26 3.07
N LEU A 26 3.74 -18.50 3.33
CA LEU A 26 3.97 -18.95 4.71
C LEU A 26 5.43 -19.32 4.99
N PHE A 27 6.26 -19.46 3.95
CA PHE A 27 7.64 -19.93 4.09
C PHE A 27 8.62 -18.91 3.49
N GLY A 28 9.35 -18.24 4.36
CA GLY A 28 10.38 -17.27 4.01
C GLY A 28 11.28 -16.98 5.20
N ASP A 29 12.46 -16.42 4.96
CA ASP A 29 13.43 -16.12 6.03
C ASP A 29 13.19 -14.73 6.64
N LEU A 30 12.41 -13.90 5.94
CA LEU A 30 12.07 -12.54 6.34
C LEU A 30 10.57 -12.32 6.19
N ARG A 31 9.95 -11.72 7.21
CA ARG A 31 8.64 -11.11 7.10
C ARG A 31 8.80 -9.62 6.78
N VAL A 32 8.14 -9.17 5.72
CA VAL A 32 8.07 -7.76 5.36
C VAL A 32 6.64 -7.30 5.55
N SER A 33 6.44 -6.21 6.29
CA SER A 33 5.12 -5.57 6.44
C SER A 33 5.18 -4.09 6.08
N ALA A 34 4.15 -3.60 5.41
CA ALA A 34 4.02 -2.20 5.07
C ALA A 34 2.78 -1.59 5.74
N THR A 35 2.96 -0.40 6.33
CA THR A 35 1.88 0.44 6.83
C THR A 35 2.03 1.85 6.28
N LEU A 36 0.92 2.56 6.11
CA LEU A 36 0.90 3.96 5.71
C LEU A 36 0.47 4.83 6.89
N GLU A 37 1.32 5.75 7.32
CA GLU A 37 1.05 6.69 8.40
C GLU A 37 0.80 8.09 7.83
N PHE A 38 -0.44 8.56 7.84
CA PHE A 38 -0.78 9.88 7.33
C PHE A 38 -0.34 10.98 8.29
N ARG A 39 0.24 12.05 7.74
CA ARG A 39 0.63 13.26 8.46
C ARG A 39 -0.36 14.40 8.21
N GLU A 40 -0.77 14.54 6.96
CA GLU A 40 -1.67 15.60 6.54
C GLU A 40 -2.57 15.15 5.39
N LEU A 41 -3.82 15.62 5.42
CA LEU A 41 -4.77 15.53 4.31
C LEU A 41 -5.30 16.92 4.04
N LEU A 42 -4.90 17.49 2.90
CA LEU A 42 -5.37 18.78 2.45
C LEU A 42 -6.70 18.60 1.73
N LEU A 43 -7.75 19.21 2.27
CA LEU A 43 -9.07 19.22 1.67
C LEU A 43 -9.09 20.16 0.44
N PRO A 44 -9.97 19.88 -0.55
CA PRO A 44 -10.30 20.87 -1.58
C PRO A 44 -10.74 22.18 -0.93
N LYS A 45 -10.50 23.31 -1.60
CA LYS A 45 -10.75 24.64 -1.02
C LYS A 45 -12.20 24.81 -0.56
N ALA A 46 -13.17 24.46 -1.42
CA ALA A 46 -14.58 24.56 -1.09
C ALA A 46 -14.97 23.70 0.12
N VAL A 47 -14.45 22.47 0.21
CA VAL A 47 -14.70 21.57 1.35
C VAL A 47 -14.05 22.10 2.64
N GLN A 48 -12.84 22.67 2.55
CA GLN A 48 -12.17 23.31 3.68
C GLN A 48 -12.99 24.50 4.20
N GLU A 49 -13.51 25.35 3.32
CA GLU A 49 -14.35 26.50 3.71
C GLU A 49 -15.62 26.06 4.45
N GLN A 50 -16.24 24.94 4.06
CA GLN A 50 -17.39 24.39 4.77
C GLN A 50 -17.00 23.87 6.16
N LYS A 51 -15.86 23.19 6.28
CA LYS A 51 -15.31 22.75 7.57
C LYS A 51 -15.03 23.94 8.48
N ASP A 52 -14.43 25.01 7.96
CA ASP A 52 -14.07 26.21 8.72
C ASP A 52 -15.32 26.97 9.21
N ARG A 53 -16.45 26.85 8.50
CA ARG A 53 -17.78 27.35 8.92
C ARG A 53 -18.47 26.48 9.98
N GLY A 54 -17.86 25.37 10.38
CA GLY A 54 -18.38 24.47 11.41
C GLY A 54 -19.28 23.34 10.89
N HIS A 55 -19.42 23.18 9.56
CA HIS A 55 -20.15 22.05 9.00
C HIS A 55 -19.41 20.73 9.24
N LYS A 56 -20.16 19.64 9.40
CA LYS A 56 -19.58 18.32 9.59
C LYS A 56 -19.12 17.76 8.25
N VAL A 57 -17.81 17.75 8.01
CA VAL A 57 -17.19 17.18 6.81
C VAL A 57 -16.72 15.75 7.09
N ARG A 58 -17.13 14.79 6.25
CA ARG A 58 -16.57 13.44 6.19
C ARG A 58 -15.90 13.22 4.84
N GLY A 59 -14.71 12.64 4.83
CA GLY A 59 -14.02 12.23 3.61
C GLY A 59 -13.73 10.73 3.63
N SER A 60 -14.04 10.04 2.53
CA SER A 60 -13.82 8.61 2.34
C SER A 60 -12.63 8.37 1.41
N TYR A 61 -11.56 7.77 1.93
CA TYR A 61 -10.30 7.53 1.24
C TYR A 61 -10.17 6.04 0.93
N TYR A 62 -10.20 5.71 -0.36
CA TYR A 62 -9.86 4.38 -0.86
C TYR A 62 -8.37 4.31 -1.18
N ILE A 63 -7.71 3.32 -0.60
CA ILE A 63 -6.27 3.10 -0.73
C ILE A 63 -6.06 1.73 -1.38
N ASP A 64 -5.39 1.74 -2.52
CA ASP A 64 -5.00 0.54 -3.27
C ASP A 64 -3.56 0.18 -2.89
N ALA A 65 -3.30 -1.11 -2.65
CA ALA A 65 -1.97 -1.63 -2.34
C ALA A 65 -1.75 -2.95 -3.08
N THR A 66 -0.71 -3.01 -3.91
CA THR A 66 -0.34 -4.25 -4.63
C THR A 66 1.14 -4.54 -4.46
N ALA A 67 1.47 -5.66 -3.82
CA ALA A 67 2.84 -6.11 -3.63
C ALA A 67 3.21 -7.21 -4.64
N ARG A 68 4.41 -7.13 -5.24
CA ARG A 68 4.93 -8.13 -6.19
C ARG A 68 6.39 -8.42 -5.94
N VAL A 69 6.88 -9.60 -6.31
CA VAL A 69 8.32 -9.91 -6.29
C VAL A 69 8.93 -9.79 -7.67
N ARG A 70 10.25 -9.65 -7.73
CA ARG A 70 10.99 -9.65 -8.99
C ARG A 70 10.67 -10.91 -9.79
N GLY A 71 10.34 -10.74 -11.07
CA GLY A 71 10.06 -11.85 -11.99
C GLY A 71 8.65 -12.46 -11.87
N ALA A 72 7.81 -11.96 -10.96
CA ALA A 72 6.40 -12.36 -10.88
C ALA A 72 5.58 -11.69 -11.99
N ALA A 73 5.74 -12.16 -13.23
CA ALA A 73 5.02 -11.62 -14.39
C ALA A 73 3.53 -12.01 -14.39
N THR A 74 3.16 -13.09 -13.72
CA THR A 74 1.82 -13.70 -13.80
C THR A 74 1.08 -13.73 -12.47
N TYR A 75 1.66 -13.21 -11.39
CA TYR A 75 1.06 -13.25 -10.06
C TYR A 75 1.49 -12.08 -9.19
N THR A 76 0.71 -11.80 -8.15
CA THR A 76 0.99 -10.80 -7.10
C THR A 76 1.13 -11.50 -5.74
N LEU A 77 1.89 -10.90 -4.82
CA LEU A 77 1.93 -11.34 -3.43
C LEU A 77 0.71 -10.83 -2.67
N ASN A 78 0.34 -9.58 -2.89
CA ASN A 78 -0.83 -9.01 -2.25
C ASN A 78 -1.46 -8.06 -3.24
N GLU A 79 -2.78 -8.02 -3.23
CA GLU A 79 -3.53 -7.08 -4.04
C GLU A 79 -4.80 -6.69 -3.28
N ARG A 80 -4.98 -5.39 -3.07
CA ARG A 80 -6.18 -4.78 -2.55
C ARG A 80 -6.44 -3.55 -3.40
N ARG A 81 -7.47 -3.59 -4.23
CA ARG A 81 -7.78 -2.50 -5.15
C ARG A 81 -9.25 -2.16 -5.19
N PHE A 82 -9.56 -0.92 -5.53
CA PHE A 82 -10.92 -0.41 -5.60
C PHE A 82 -11.72 -1.05 -6.74
N ASP A 83 -11.08 -1.30 -7.88
CA ASP A 83 -11.70 -1.97 -9.05
C ASP A 83 -12.13 -3.43 -8.76
N GLN A 84 -11.56 -4.02 -7.71
CA GLN A 84 -11.88 -5.35 -7.20
C GLN A 84 -12.74 -5.30 -5.93
N GLU A 85 -13.27 -4.12 -5.57
CA GLU A 85 -14.06 -3.90 -4.34
C GLU A 85 -13.32 -4.32 -3.05
N SER A 86 -11.98 -4.32 -3.08
CA SER A 86 -11.13 -4.81 -1.98
C SER A 86 -10.16 -3.76 -1.43
N ALA A 87 -10.26 -2.52 -1.91
CA ALA A 87 -9.49 -1.38 -1.42
C ALA A 87 -9.62 -1.20 0.10
N ILE A 88 -8.60 -0.58 0.69
CA ILE A 88 -8.66 -0.17 2.09
C ILE A 88 -9.48 1.11 2.16
N LEU A 89 -10.62 1.08 2.83
CA LEU A 89 -11.42 2.28 3.09
C LEU A 89 -11.08 2.86 4.46
N LYS A 90 -10.76 4.16 4.47
CA LYS A 90 -10.55 4.93 5.69
C LYS A 90 -11.23 6.28 5.64
N THR A 91 -11.70 6.74 6.78
CA THR A 91 -12.27 8.08 6.93
C THR A 91 -11.19 9.11 7.27
N TYR A 92 -11.44 10.39 6.94
CA TYR A 92 -10.56 11.50 7.33
C TYR A 92 -10.18 11.46 8.83
N ASP A 93 -11.17 11.23 9.71
CA ASP A 93 -10.97 11.21 11.16
C ASP A 93 -10.14 10.01 11.63
N GLU A 94 -10.25 8.84 10.98
CA GLU A 94 -9.37 7.71 11.27
C GLU A 94 -7.92 7.99 10.90
N LEU A 95 -7.69 8.67 9.77
CA LEU A 95 -6.36 8.94 9.24
C LEU A 95 -5.65 10.07 10.00
N ILE A 96 -6.35 11.17 10.27
CA ILE A 96 -5.76 12.39 10.87
C ILE A 96 -6.16 12.55 12.33
N GLY A 97 -7.45 12.42 12.66
CA GLY A 97 -7.94 12.64 14.03
C GLY A 97 -7.39 11.61 15.02
N ALA A 98 -7.40 10.33 14.65
CA ALA A 98 -6.89 9.23 15.47
C ALA A 98 -5.43 8.86 15.16
N GLY A 99 -4.88 9.34 14.03
CA GLY A 99 -3.52 9.03 13.58
C GLY A 99 -3.27 7.53 13.37
N LYS A 100 -4.30 6.75 12.99
CA LYS A 100 -4.17 5.29 12.87
C LYS A 100 -3.36 4.93 11.64
N ALA A 101 -2.26 4.21 11.85
CA ALA A 101 -1.50 3.60 10.76
C ALA A 101 -2.40 2.65 9.95
N VAL A 102 -2.36 2.79 8.63
CA VAL A 102 -3.11 1.95 7.70
C VAL A 102 -2.27 0.75 7.33
N TYR A 103 -2.67 -0.44 7.76
CA TYR A 103 -2.02 -1.67 7.34
C TYR A 103 -2.25 -1.92 5.84
N LEU A 104 -1.17 -2.04 5.07
CA LEU A 104 -1.23 -2.30 3.63
C LEU A 104 -1.13 -3.81 3.36
N PHE A 105 -0.02 -4.43 3.77
CA PHE A 105 0.20 -5.86 3.57
C PHE A 105 1.29 -6.43 4.48
N SER A 106 1.39 -7.75 4.50
CA SER A 106 2.57 -8.49 4.95
C SER A 106 2.87 -9.61 3.96
N GLY A 107 4.14 -9.80 3.66
CA GLY A 107 4.63 -10.86 2.79
C GLY A 107 5.86 -11.51 3.40
N TYR A 108 6.14 -12.74 2.98
CA TYR A 108 7.25 -13.53 3.50
C TYR A 108 8.19 -13.82 2.34
N LEU A 109 9.45 -13.42 2.50
CA LEU A 109 10.45 -13.45 1.43
C LEU A 109 11.56 -14.45 1.80
N SER A 110 11.82 -15.40 0.91
CA SER A 110 12.90 -16.39 1.08
C SER A 110 14.15 -15.97 0.31
N ARG A 111 15.30 -15.95 0.99
CA ARG A 111 16.63 -15.73 0.39
C ARG A 111 16.96 -16.79 -0.66
N ALA A 112 16.44 -18.01 -0.51
CA ALA A 112 16.61 -19.08 -1.50
C ALA A 112 15.94 -18.76 -2.85
N ALA A 113 14.98 -17.83 -2.89
CA ALA A 113 14.31 -17.39 -4.12
C ALA A 113 15.10 -16.30 -4.88
N ILE A 114 16.27 -15.88 -4.40
CA ILE A 114 17.11 -14.89 -5.11
C ILE A 114 17.74 -15.55 -6.35
N THR A 115 17.26 -15.17 -7.53
CA THR A 115 17.79 -15.66 -8.81
C THR A 115 18.87 -14.77 -9.42
N ARG A 116 18.98 -13.51 -8.97
CA ARG A 116 19.98 -12.55 -9.48
C ARG A 116 20.37 -11.51 -8.42
N GLY A 117 21.68 -11.29 -8.27
CA GLY A 117 22.23 -10.34 -7.29
C GLY A 117 22.15 -10.89 -5.86
N THR A 118 22.14 -10.01 -4.86
CA THR A 118 22.18 -10.38 -3.44
C THR A 118 21.00 -9.89 -2.62
N ALA A 119 20.04 -9.21 -3.25
CA ALA A 119 18.90 -8.60 -2.57
C ALA A 119 17.60 -9.34 -2.83
N LEU A 120 16.78 -9.43 -1.79
CA LEU A 120 15.35 -9.70 -1.91
C LEU A 120 14.68 -8.45 -2.44
N THR A 121 14.16 -8.52 -3.66
CA THR A 121 13.49 -7.39 -4.31
C THR A 121 12.02 -7.64 -4.47
N PHE A 122 11.23 -6.68 -4.01
CA PHE A 122 9.80 -6.62 -4.21
C PHE A 122 9.38 -5.20 -4.58
N GLY A 123 8.26 -5.08 -5.29
CA GLY A 123 7.60 -3.83 -5.60
C GLY A 123 6.32 -3.65 -4.80
N LEU A 124 5.94 -2.40 -4.55
CA LEU A 124 4.67 -1.99 -3.97
C LEU A 124 4.07 -0.88 -4.84
N ASP A 125 2.96 -1.18 -5.52
CA ASP A 125 2.11 -0.14 -6.11
C ASP A 125 1.17 0.36 -5.03
N LEU A 126 1.16 1.68 -4.83
CA LEU A 126 0.34 2.36 -3.85
C LEU A 126 -0.43 3.47 -4.54
N ALA A 127 -1.75 3.48 -4.38
CA ALA A 127 -2.57 4.58 -4.85
C ALA A 127 -3.60 4.99 -3.80
N VAL A 128 -3.91 6.28 -3.75
CA VAL A 128 -4.97 6.87 -2.93
C VAL A 128 -5.90 7.58 -3.90
N ARG A 129 -7.19 7.22 -3.88
CA ARG A 129 -8.19 7.86 -4.74
C ARG A 129 -8.53 9.26 -4.27
N VAL A 130 -9.01 10.09 -5.20
CA VAL A 130 -9.65 11.37 -4.84
C VAL A 130 -10.82 11.04 -3.90
N PRO A 131 -10.83 11.58 -2.67
CA PRO A 131 -11.85 11.23 -1.70
C PRO A 131 -13.23 11.75 -2.11
N GLN A 132 -14.24 10.95 -1.82
CA GLN A 132 -15.62 11.41 -1.84
C GLN A 132 -15.93 12.09 -0.51
N PHE A 133 -16.49 13.30 -0.57
CA PHE A 133 -16.83 14.07 0.61
C PHE A 133 -18.32 14.07 0.88
N GLU A 134 -18.67 14.18 2.15
CA GLU A 134 -20.02 14.46 2.62
C GLU A 134 -19.97 15.66 3.56
N ILE A 135 -20.95 16.55 3.43
CA ILE A 135 -21.14 17.72 4.30
C ILE A 135 -22.53 17.61 4.91
N ASP A 136 -22.60 17.59 6.24
CA ASP A 136 -23.85 17.42 7.00
C ASP A 136 -24.69 16.22 6.52
N ASN A 137 -24.01 15.11 6.25
CA ASN A 137 -24.58 13.84 5.73
C ASN A 137 -25.15 13.91 4.31
N ARG A 138 -24.72 14.88 3.49
CA ARG A 138 -25.05 14.96 2.06
C ARG A 138 -23.78 14.85 1.23
N PHE A 139 -23.79 14.04 0.18
CA PHE A 139 -22.67 13.95 -0.73
C PHE A 139 -22.35 15.31 -1.35
N TRP A 140 -21.05 15.62 -1.40
CA TRP A 140 -20.51 16.82 -1.99
C TRP A 140 -19.81 16.45 -3.29
N PHE A 141 -20.43 16.79 -4.41
CA PHE A 141 -19.91 16.50 -5.75
C PHE A 141 -19.36 17.73 -6.47
N ASP A 142 -19.43 18.93 -5.85
CA ASP A 142 -18.90 20.14 -6.47
C ASP A 142 -17.39 19.99 -6.69
N ASP A 143 -16.98 20.18 -7.95
CA ASP A 143 -15.61 19.99 -8.44
C ASP A 143 -15.02 18.58 -8.23
N TYR A 144 -15.87 17.58 -7.95
CA TYR A 144 -15.42 16.20 -7.85
C TYR A 144 -15.15 15.62 -9.24
N VAL A 145 -13.92 15.14 -9.44
CA VAL A 145 -13.52 14.36 -10.60
C VAL A 145 -12.84 13.09 -10.10
N GLU A 146 -13.32 11.93 -10.57
CA GLU A 146 -12.75 10.63 -10.21
C GLU A 146 -11.30 10.52 -10.69
N GLY A 147 -10.46 9.88 -9.89
CA GLY A 147 -9.04 9.75 -10.17
C GLY A 147 -8.23 9.43 -8.93
N PHE A 148 -6.92 9.65 -9.03
CA PHE A 148 -5.98 9.40 -7.93
C PHE A 148 -5.46 10.70 -7.34
N LEU A 149 -5.62 10.84 -6.03
CA LEU A 149 -4.94 11.84 -5.22
C LEU A 149 -3.42 11.60 -5.24
N PHE A 150 -3.02 10.33 -5.21
CA PHE A 150 -1.64 9.87 -5.26
C PHE A 150 -1.58 8.50 -5.94
N SER A 151 -0.56 8.25 -6.76
CA SER A 151 -0.28 6.94 -7.33
C SER A 151 1.21 6.82 -7.64
N GLU A 152 1.85 5.78 -7.11
CA GLU A 152 3.29 5.54 -7.28
C GLU A 152 3.62 4.05 -7.15
N SER A 153 4.65 3.62 -7.86
CA SER A 153 5.24 2.29 -7.72
C SER A 153 6.60 2.38 -7.04
N TYR A 154 6.76 1.74 -5.89
CA TYR A 154 8.03 1.65 -5.20
C TYR A 154 8.71 0.31 -5.44
N THR A 155 10.02 0.32 -5.64
CA THR A 155 10.84 -0.90 -5.62
C THR A 155 11.70 -0.89 -4.37
N PHE A 156 11.73 -2.02 -3.64
CA PHE A 156 12.57 -2.22 -2.47
C PHE A 156 13.60 -3.31 -2.73
N ALA A 157 14.82 -3.12 -2.22
CA ALA A 157 15.89 -4.10 -2.25
C ALA A 157 16.42 -4.32 -0.83
N VAL A 158 16.05 -5.45 -0.24
CA VAL A 158 16.39 -5.85 1.13
C VAL A 158 17.61 -6.77 1.10
N ARG A 159 18.62 -6.44 1.89
CA ARG A 159 19.82 -7.26 2.15
C ARG A 159 20.01 -7.42 3.65
N ASP A 160 21.04 -8.15 4.04
CA ASP A 160 21.50 -8.13 5.43
C ASP A 160 22.01 -6.73 5.78
N GLY A 161 21.50 -6.18 6.88
CA GLY A 161 21.84 -4.83 7.36
C GLY A 161 21.28 -3.66 6.55
N THR A 162 20.95 -3.80 5.26
CA THR A 162 20.49 -2.67 4.42
C THR A 162 19.12 -2.89 3.78
N VAL A 163 18.39 -1.79 3.60
CA VAL A 163 17.15 -1.72 2.81
C VAL A 163 17.27 -0.49 1.92
N ARG A 164 17.24 -0.70 0.60
CA ARG A 164 17.18 0.39 -0.38
C ARG A 164 15.82 0.45 -1.01
N TYR A 165 15.44 1.63 -1.50
CA TYR A 165 14.20 1.83 -2.23
C TYR A 165 14.40 2.74 -3.45
N GLY A 166 13.39 2.80 -4.31
CA GLY A 166 13.27 3.82 -5.35
C GLY A 166 11.82 3.92 -5.81
N SER A 167 11.39 5.11 -6.19
CA SER A 167 10.09 5.33 -6.83
C SER A 167 10.24 5.16 -8.34
N ALA A 168 9.21 4.64 -9.00
CA ALA A 168 9.24 4.48 -10.45
C ALA A 168 9.31 5.83 -11.14
N ARG A 169 8.61 6.84 -10.61
CA ARG A 169 8.64 8.21 -11.15
C ARG A 169 10.01 8.87 -11.13
N GLU A 170 10.79 8.70 -10.06
CA GLU A 170 12.10 9.38 -9.94
C GLU A 170 13.26 8.50 -10.42
N ASN A 171 13.15 7.18 -10.24
CA ASN A 171 14.28 6.27 -10.42
C ASN A 171 14.07 5.25 -11.55
N GLY A 172 12.85 5.14 -12.08
CA GLY A 172 12.46 4.12 -13.04
C GLY A 172 12.01 2.81 -12.38
N HIS A 173 11.22 2.02 -13.11
CA HIS A 173 10.70 0.76 -12.60
C HIS A 173 11.81 -0.25 -12.28
N GLY A 174 11.70 -0.91 -11.13
CA GLY A 174 12.65 -1.94 -10.70
C GLY A 174 13.98 -1.40 -10.14
N VAL A 175 14.13 -0.08 -10.02
CA VAL A 175 15.36 0.56 -9.54
C VAL A 175 15.22 0.91 -8.06
N ALA A 176 16.17 0.46 -7.23
CA ALA A 176 16.21 0.73 -5.79
C ALA A 176 17.61 1.17 -5.35
N THR A 177 17.90 2.46 -5.50
CA THR A 177 19.22 3.05 -5.22
C THR A 177 19.25 3.93 -3.98
N ARG A 178 18.10 4.49 -3.57
CA ARG A 178 18.01 5.40 -2.43
C ARG A 178 18.16 4.62 -1.13
N SER A 179 18.92 5.19 -0.20
CA SER A 179 19.08 4.66 1.16
C SER A 179 18.47 5.66 2.14
N LEU A 180 17.83 5.14 3.18
CA LEU A 180 17.27 5.91 4.28
C LEU A 180 17.85 5.40 5.61
N PRO A 181 17.79 6.21 6.69
CA PRO A 181 18.11 5.74 8.01
C PRO A 181 17.29 4.49 8.35
N ILE A 182 17.98 3.43 8.77
CA ILE A 182 17.36 2.22 9.27
C ILE A 182 17.23 2.36 10.77
N LYS A 183 16.01 2.26 11.28
CA LYS A 183 15.76 2.13 12.71
C LYS A 183 15.89 0.65 13.08
N ASP A 184 16.93 0.32 13.84
CA ASP A 184 17.06 -1.01 14.45
C ASP A 184 16.05 -1.16 15.58
N LEU A 185 15.23 -2.22 15.52
CA LEU A 185 14.23 -2.55 16.53
C LEU A 185 14.66 -3.74 17.41
N GLY A 186 15.92 -4.16 17.31
CA GLY A 186 16.49 -5.29 18.01
C GLY A 186 16.09 -6.65 17.42
N HIS A 187 16.90 -7.67 17.71
CA HIS A 187 16.70 -9.05 17.22
C HIS A 187 16.58 -9.14 15.69
N GLY A 188 17.35 -8.32 14.96
CA GLY A 188 17.36 -8.31 13.48
C GLY A 188 16.16 -7.63 12.83
N ARG A 189 15.21 -7.10 13.62
CA ARG A 189 14.05 -6.34 13.14
C ARG A 189 14.46 -4.93 12.76
N ARG A 190 13.98 -4.47 11.60
CA ARG A 190 14.40 -3.19 11.01
C ARG A 190 13.19 -2.43 10.50
N GLU A 191 13.19 -1.12 10.66
CA GLU A 191 12.17 -0.22 10.12
C GLU A 191 12.82 0.84 9.22
N VAL A 192 12.19 1.09 8.07
CA VAL A 192 12.51 2.18 7.16
C VAL A 192 11.24 2.97 6.86
N ARG A 193 11.36 4.29 6.78
CA ARG A 193 10.25 5.22 6.58
C ARG A 193 10.49 6.03 5.33
N VAL A 194 9.66 5.81 4.31
CA VAL A 194 9.72 6.50 3.03
C VAL A 194 8.67 7.61 3.02
N PRO A 195 9.06 8.89 2.89
CA PRO A 195 8.09 9.96 2.76
C PRO A 195 7.35 9.83 1.43
N ILE A 196 6.03 9.93 1.47
CA ILE A 196 5.17 9.93 0.28
C ILE A 196 4.20 11.11 0.37
N GLY A 197 3.82 11.67 -0.77
CA GLY A 197 2.84 12.73 -0.77
C GLY A 197 2.67 13.41 -2.11
N THR A 198 1.68 14.29 -2.15
CA THR A 198 1.50 15.27 -3.22
C THR A 198 2.43 16.45 -2.99
N GLY A 199 2.52 17.36 -3.97
CA GLY A 199 3.21 18.64 -3.75
C GLY A 199 2.61 19.41 -2.58
N ALA A 200 3.43 20.16 -1.84
CA ALA A 200 3.08 20.79 -0.56
C ALA A 200 1.87 21.75 -0.58
N ARG A 201 1.43 22.21 -1.76
CA ARG A 201 0.28 23.12 -1.91
C ARG A 201 -0.83 22.56 -2.79
N VAL A 202 -0.75 21.28 -3.16
CA VAL A 202 -1.74 20.62 -4.01
C VAL A 202 -2.98 20.33 -3.17
N ARG A 203 -4.17 20.69 -3.70
CA ARG A 203 -5.47 20.47 -3.06
C ARG A 203 -6.44 19.81 -4.06
N PRO A 204 -7.09 18.70 -3.70
CA PRO A 204 -6.81 17.89 -2.51
C PRO A 204 -5.37 17.36 -2.52
N GLY A 205 -4.80 17.12 -1.33
CA GLY A 205 -3.40 16.66 -1.19
C GLY A 205 -3.20 15.74 0.01
N LEU A 206 -2.07 15.04 0.04
CA LEU A 206 -1.66 14.22 1.18
C LEU A 206 -0.16 14.32 1.46
N SER A 207 0.20 14.15 2.73
CA SER A 207 1.55 13.84 3.19
C SER A 207 1.49 12.65 4.14
N ALA A 208 2.34 11.65 3.93
CA ALA A 208 2.36 10.41 4.69
C ALA A 208 3.75 9.76 4.71
N GLU A 209 3.94 8.81 5.60
CA GLU A 209 5.12 7.96 5.67
C GLU A 209 4.74 6.52 5.34
N LEU A 210 5.31 5.97 4.27
CA LEU A 210 5.28 4.54 4.02
C LEU A 210 6.32 3.87 4.92
N VAL A 211 5.83 3.14 5.93
CA VAL A 211 6.66 2.47 6.92
C VAL A 211 6.79 1.01 6.54
N LEU A 212 8.02 0.61 6.23
CA LEU A 212 8.39 -0.76 5.94
C LEU A 212 9.09 -1.37 7.15
N ARG A 213 8.57 -2.49 7.65
CA ARG A 213 9.25 -3.32 8.65
C ARG A 213 9.73 -4.60 8.02
N VAL A 214 10.96 -4.98 8.37
CA VAL A 214 11.62 -6.21 7.93
C VAL A 214 12.06 -6.96 9.16
N ASP A 215 11.40 -8.08 9.44
CA ASP A 215 11.63 -8.91 10.60
C ASP A 215 12.20 -10.28 10.18
N PRO A 216 13.12 -10.88 10.94
CA PRO A 216 13.45 -12.29 10.76
C PRO A 216 12.20 -13.15 10.94
N TRP A 217 12.04 -14.17 10.10
CA TRP A 217 10.94 -15.13 10.15
C TRP A 217 11.51 -16.54 10.13
N ARG A 218 11.08 -17.38 11.08
CA ARG A 218 11.46 -18.79 11.21
C ARG A 218 10.26 -19.57 11.71
#